data_AF-A0A4D6KHM7-F1
#
_entry.id   AF-A0A4D6KHM7-F1
#
_cell.length_a   1.000
_cell.length_b   1.000
_cell.length_c   1.000
_cell.angle_alpha   90.00
_cell.angle_beta   90.00
_cell.angle_gamma   90.00
#
_symmetry.space_group_name_H-M   'P 1'
#
loop_
_entity.id
_entity.type
_entity.pdbx_description
1 polymer ?
#
loop_
_entity_poly.entity_id
_entity_poly.type
_entity_poly.pdbx_seq_one_letter_code
_entity_poly.pdbx_strand_id
1 'polypeptide(L)'
;MENIPHGPVHVWIGDHTQPNLEHMGSLYFAASDPIFYSHHANVDKMWTIWKTVGGKRSDITNPDWFESGFILYDENKNLICVKVKDYLNTTKLGYVYQDIDVPWLGAKPIPRLQRAVCEHHGEETKEELEGEGKGKGGGASDRRD
;
A
#
# COMPACT_ATOMS: atom_id res chain seq x y z
N MET A 1 -6.79 1.58 -4.81
CA MET A 1 -8.00 2.26 -4.33
C MET A 1 -9.17 2.00 -5.25
N GLU A 2 -9.13 2.43 -6.52
CA GLU A 2 -10.21 2.17 -7.50
C GLU A 2 -10.55 0.68 -7.63
N ASN A 3 -9.55 -0.19 -7.79
CA ASN A 3 -9.78 -1.63 -7.87
C ASN A 3 -10.25 -2.20 -6.53
N ILE A 4 -9.43 -2.08 -5.48
CA ILE A 4 -9.75 -2.50 -4.11
C ILE A 4 -9.41 -1.34 -3.16
N PRO A 5 -10.30 -0.98 -2.21
CA PRO A 5 -11.59 -1.61 -1.89
C PRO A 5 -12.81 -1.04 -2.63
N HIS A 6 -12.67 -0.02 -3.48
CA HIS A 6 -13.80 0.66 -4.13
C HIS A 6 -14.70 -0.29 -4.93
N GLY A 7 -14.14 -1.05 -5.89
CA GLY A 7 -14.92 -2.01 -6.69
C GLY A 7 -15.71 -3.03 -5.85
N PRO A 8 -15.07 -3.72 -4.87
CA PRO A 8 -15.78 -4.63 -3.97
C PRO A 8 -16.93 -4.00 -3.19
N VAL A 9 -16.80 -2.74 -2.74
CA VAL A 9 -17.87 -2.07 -2.00
C VAL A 9 -19.05 -1.76 -2.91
N HIS A 10 -18.81 -1.34 -4.16
CA HIS A 10 -19.87 -1.19 -5.16
C HIS A 10 -20.65 -2.49 -5.37
N VAL A 11 -19.93 -3.60 -5.60
CA VAL A 11 -20.55 -4.91 -5.79
C VAL A 11 -21.29 -5.38 -4.54
N TRP A 12 -20.74 -5.13 -3.35
CA TRP A 12 -21.35 -5.56 -2.08
C TRP A 12 -22.65 -4.84 -1.75
N ILE A 13 -22.78 -3.56 -2.11
CA ILE A 13 -23.99 -2.77 -1.87
C ILE A 13 -25.05 -3.01 -2.96
N GLY A 14 -24.65 -3.37 -4.19
CA GLY A 14 -25.56 -3.63 -5.30
C GLY A 14 -26.58 -4.74 -5.00
N ASP A 15 -27.80 -4.60 -5.54
CA ASP A 15 -28.84 -5.61 -5.37
C ASP A 15 -28.62 -6.79 -6.32
N HIS A 16 -28.21 -7.92 -5.75
CA HIS A 16 -27.97 -9.16 -6.48
C HIS A 16 -29.23 -9.79 -7.11
N THR A 17 -30.43 -9.27 -6.80
CA THR A 17 -31.68 -9.70 -7.44
C THR A 17 -32.02 -8.91 -8.71
N GLN A 18 -31.34 -7.78 -8.95
CA GLN A 18 -31.49 -6.98 -10.17
C GLN A 18 -30.61 -7.51 -11.30
N PRO A 19 -31.04 -7.36 -12.57
CA PRO A 19 -30.34 -7.94 -13.71
C PRO A 19 -28.91 -7.44 -13.90
N ASN A 20 -28.60 -6.22 -13.46
CA ASN A 20 -27.28 -5.62 -13.62
C ASN A 20 -26.66 -5.18 -12.27
N LEU A 21 -27.11 -5.73 -11.14
CA LEU A 21 -26.66 -5.33 -9.80
C LEU A 21 -26.97 -3.88 -9.44
N GLU A 22 -28.08 -3.34 -9.95
CA GLU A 22 -28.54 -2.00 -9.61
C GLU A 22 -28.70 -1.82 -8.08
N HIS A 23 -28.47 -0.65 -7.49
CA HIS A 23 -27.90 0.55 -8.12
C HIS A 23 -26.38 0.53 -8.03
N MET A 24 -25.82 0.40 -6.82
CA MET A 24 -24.38 0.55 -6.56
C MET A 24 -23.47 -0.42 -7.32
N GLY A 25 -23.94 -1.60 -7.72
CA GLY A 25 -23.14 -2.59 -8.45
C GLY A 25 -22.96 -2.29 -9.94
N SER A 26 -23.68 -1.30 -10.49
CA SER A 26 -23.57 -0.88 -11.89
C SER A 26 -23.18 0.59 -11.98
N LEU A 27 -22.07 0.90 -12.67
CA LEU A 27 -21.60 2.28 -12.85
C LEU A 27 -22.64 3.21 -13.46
N TYR A 28 -23.53 2.68 -14.31
CA TYR A 28 -24.60 3.48 -14.93
C TYR A 28 -25.65 3.94 -13.91
N PHE A 29 -25.91 3.14 -12.88
CA PHE A 29 -26.96 3.39 -11.89
C PHE A 29 -26.41 3.79 -10.52
N ALA A 30 -25.12 3.62 -10.25
CA ALA A 30 -24.53 3.74 -8.92
C ALA A 30 -24.85 5.09 -8.25
N ALA A 31 -24.75 6.19 -8.99
CA ALA A 31 -25.04 7.53 -8.48
C ALA A 31 -26.52 7.78 -8.14
N SER A 32 -27.43 6.88 -8.52
CA SER A 32 -28.85 6.96 -8.16
C SER A 32 -29.10 6.57 -6.70
N ASP A 33 -28.17 5.85 -6.07
CA ASP A 33 -28.21 5.54 -4.64
C ASP A 33 -27.45 6.62 -3.85
N PRO A 34 -28.07 7.33 -2.89
CA PRO A 34 -27.40 8.35 -2.08
C PRO A 34 -26.13 7.87 -1.37
N ILE A 35 -26.00 6.57 -1.07
CA ILE A 35 -24.79 6.02 -0.42
C ILE A 35 -23.54 6.15 -1.30
N PHE A 36 -23.72 6.28 -2.62
CA PHE A 36 -22.66 6.53 -3.59
C PHE A 36 -21.77 7.71 -3.18
N TYR A 37 -22.38 8.83 -2.80
CA TYR A 37 -21.64 10.03 -2.45
C TYR A 37 -20.86 9.87 -1.15
N SER A 38 -21.41 9.14 -0.16
CA SER A 38 -20.70 8.84 1.08
C SER A 38 -19.54 7.85 0.84
N HIS A 39 -19.74 6.86 -0.03
CA HIS A 39 -18.69 5.93 -0.44
C HIS A 39 -17.53 6.69 -1.12
N HIS A 40 -17.83 7.53 -2.11
CA HIS A 40 -16.83 8.31 -2.83
C HIS A 40 -16.18 9.40 -1.98
N ALA A 41 -16.88 9.99 -0.99
CA ALA A 41 -16.26 10.87 -0.02
C ALA A 41 -15.17 10.14 0.79
N ASN A 42 -15.40 8.87 1.17
CA ASN A 42 -14.35 8.11 1.83
C ASN A 42 -13.21 7.76 0.86
N VAL A 43 -13.48 7.49 -0.42
CA VAL A 43 -12.43 7.30 -1.45
C VAL A 43 -11.57 8.56 -1.62
N ASP A 44 -12.19 9.74 -1.65
CA ASP A 44 -11.49 11.02 -1.69
C ASP A 44 -10.68 11.28 -0.40
N LYS A 45 -11.23 10.95 0.76
CA LYS A 45 -10.48 10.95 2.03
C LYS A 45 -9.22 10.09 1.96
N MET A 46 -9.27 8.94 1.29
CA MET A 46 -8.09 8.08 1.14
C MET A 46 -6.99 8.73 0.31
N TRP A 47 -7.31 9.59 -0.66
CA TRP A 47 -6.30 10.41 -1.34
C TRP A 47 -5.56 11.29 -0.33
N THR A 48 -6.32 11.99 0.50
CA THR A 48 -5.76 12.90 1.52
C THR A 48 -4.85 12.15 2.49
N ILE A 49 -5.29 11.00 3.01
CA ILE A 49 -4.48 10.16 3.91
C ILE A 49 -3.25 9.60 3.19
N TRP A 50 -3.38 9.14 1.93
CA TRP A 50 -2.26 8.57 1.18
C TRP A 50 -1.09 9.56 1.06
N LYS A 51 -1.37 10.85 0.94
CA LYS A 51 -0.34 11.91 0.92
C LYS A 51 0.36 12.11 2.27
N THR A 52 -0.30 11.84 3.39
CA THR A 52 0.29 12.03 4.73
C THR A 52 1.18 10.87 5.18
N VAL A 53 1.01 9.67 4.62
CA VAL A 53 1.83 8.48 4.94
C VAL A 53 3.31 8.66 4.53
N GLY A 54 3.62 9.66 3.70
CA GLY A 54 4.99 10.02 3.33
C GLY A 54 5.65 9.09 2.30
N GLY A 55 6.96 9.29 2.10
CA GLY A 55 7.74 8.61 1.06
C GLY A 55 7.59 9.26 -0.32
N LYS A 56 7.47 8.45 -1.37
CA LYS A 56 7.25 8.92 -2.76
C LYS A 56 5.78 9.19 -3.09
N ARG A 57 4.94 9.40 -2.08
CA ARG A 57 3.49 9.58 -2.22
C ARG A 57 3.19 11.07 -2.34
N SER A 58 3.18 11.57 -3.57
CA SER A 58 2.86 12.95 -3.91
C SER A 58 1.87 12.99 -5.06
N ASP A 59 1.22 14.14 -5.25
CA ASP A 59 0.36 14.34 -6.41
C ASP A 59 1.13 14.13 -7.73
N ILE A 60 0.41 13.75 -8.78
CA ILE A 60 0.98 13.49 -10.10
C ILE A 60 1.38 14.83 -10.73
N THR A 61 2.64 14.95 -11.16
CA THR A 61 3.19 16.19 -11.73
C THR A 61 3.17 16.22 -13.26
N ASN A 62 2.57 15.23 -13.92
CA ASN A 62 2.47 15.19 -15.38
C ASN A 62 1.49 16.29 -15.87
N PRO A 63 1.92 17.23 -16.74
CA PRO A 63 1.06 18.25 -17.32
C PRO A 63 -0.20 17.71 -17.98
N ASP A 64 -0.11 16.59 -18.70
CA ASP A 64 -1.25 15.98 -19.37
C ASP A 64 -2.34 15.59 -18.36
N TRP A 65 -1.93 15.18 -17.18
CA TRP A 65 -2.83 14.76 -16.12
C TRP A 65 -3.45 15.96 -15.40
N PHE A 66 -2.66 16.94 -14.93
CA PHE A 66 -3.21 18.03 -14.13
C PHE A 66 -3.91 19.12 -14.96
N GLU A 67 -3.63 19.23 -16.27
CA GLU A 67 -4.36 20.11 -17.20
C GLU A 67 -5.60 19.45 -17.81
N SER A 68 -5.84 18.15 -17.55
CA SER A 68 -7.08 17.48 -17.96
C SER A 68 -8.30 18.21 -17.39
N GLY A 69 -9.28 18.43 -18.26
CA GLY A 69 -10.48 19.22 -17.96
C GLY A 69 -11.76 18.41 -17.97
N PHE A 70 -12.69 18.77 -17.10
CA PHE A 70 -14.04 18.23 -17.03
C PHE A 70 -15.07 19.36 -17.10
N ILE A 71 -16.26 19.07 -17.62
CA ILE A 71 -17.36 20.03 -17.67
C ILE A 71 -18.41 19.59 -16.66
N LEU A 72 -18.74 20.46 -15.71
CA LEU A 72 -19.69 20.20 -14.64
C LEU A 72 -20.70 21.34 -14.53
N TYR A 73 -21.84 21.06 -13.89
CA TYR A 73 -22.78 22.09 -13.45
C TYR A 73 -22.46 22.51 -12.01
N ASP A 74 -22.41 23.80 -11.75
CA ASP A 74 -22.31 24.35 -10.39
C ASP A 74 -23.68 24.39 -9.69
N GLU A 75 -23.70 24.82 -8.43
CA GLU A 75 -24.93 24.95 -7.62
C GLU A 75 -25.92 25.99 -8.18
N ASN A 76 -25.44 26.91 -9.03
CA ASN A 76 -26.21 27.95 -9.69
C ASN A 76 -26.67 27.54 -11.10
N LYS A 77 -26.45 26.28 -11.50
CA LYS A 77 -26.77 25.69 -12.82
C LYS A 77 -25.95 26.28 -13.98
N ASN A 78 -24.79 26.86 -13.71
CA ASN A 78 -23.85 27.28 -14.73
C ASN A 78 -22.95 26.10 -15.15
N LEU A 79 -22.64 26.04 -16.44
CA LEU A 79 -21.63 25.12 -16.96
C LEU A 79 -20.24 25.69 -16.70
N ILE A 80 -19.44 24.96 -15.94
CA ILE A 80 -18.05 25.31 -15.63
C ILE A 80 -17.11 24.25 -16.20
N CYS A 81 -15.98 24.70 -16.74
CA CYS A 81 -14.88 23.84 -17.13
C CYS A 81 -13.84 23.86 -16.02
N VAL A 82 -13.53 22.70 -15.48
CA VAL A 82 -12.71 22.55 -14.28
C VAL A 82 -11.51 21.68 -14.59
N LYS A 83 -10.35 21.98 -14.00
CA LYS A 83 -9.10 21.24 -14.25
C LYS A 83 -8.68 20.44 -13.04
N VAL A 84 -8.05 19.29 -13.26
CA VAL A 84 -7.56 18.41 -12.19
C VAL A 84 -6.68 19.15 -11.18
N LYS A 85 -5.78 20.03 -11.64
CA LYS A 85 -4.88 20.81 -10.76
C LYS A 85 -5.59 21.64 -9.70
N ASP A 86 -6.82 22.09 -9.97
CA ASP A 86 -7.57 22.96 -9.07
C ASP A 86 -8.16 22.18 -7.88
N TYR A 87 -8.26 20.84 -7.98
CA TYR A 87 -8.83 19.97 -6.95
C TYR A 87 -7.82 19.22 -6.08
N LEU A 88 -6.52 19.39 -6.32
CA LEU A 88 -5.48 18.67 -5.55
C LEU A 88 -5.39 19.12 -4.08
N ASN A 89 -5.91 20.30 -3.77
CA ASN A 89 -5.90 20.87 -2.43
C ASN A 89 -7.32 21.12 -1.93
N THR A 90 -7.80 20.22 -1.08
CA THR A 90 -9.14 20.26 -0.48
C THR A 90 -9.39 21.52 0.36
N THR A 91 -8.35 22.09 0.98
CA THR A 91 -8.50 23.33 1.77
C THR A 91 -8.82 24.54 0.88
N LYS A 92 -8.30 24.58 -0.36
CA LYS A 92 -8.67 25.61 -1.35
C LYS A 92 -10.10 25.44 -1.86
N LEU A 93 -10.62 24.21 -1.84
CA LEU A 93 -12.01 23.89 -2.16
C LEU A 93 -12.96 24.16 -0.97
N GLY A 94 -12.43 24.55 0.19
CA GLY A 94 -13.22 24.92 1.35
C GLY A 94 -13.69 23.75 2.22
N TYR A 95 -13.11 22.55 2.09
CA TYR A 95 -13.46 21.41 2.94
C TYR A 95 -12.23 20.64 3.47
N VAL A 96 -12.45 19.97 4.60
CA VAL A 96 -11.51 19.02 5.20
C VAL A 96 -12.29 17.85 5.79
N TYR A 97 -11.65 16.70 5.90
CA TYR A 97 -12.23 15.55 6.61
C TYR A 97 -11.92 15.63 8.10
N GLN A 98 -12.84 15.12 8.91
CA GLN A 98 -12.57 14.91 10.33
C GLN A 98 -11.38 13.97 10.53
N ASP A 99 -10.46 14.39 11.40
CA ASP A 99 -9.35 13.59 11.88
C ASP A 99 -9.88 12.44 12.75
N ILE A 100 -9.65 11.22 12.28
CA ILE A 100 -10.00 9.98 12.97
C ILE A 100 -8.78 9.07 12.99
N ASP A 101 -8.73 8.16 13.96
CA ASP A 101 -7.68 7.15 13.98
C ASP A 101 -7.74 6.26 12.72
N VAL A 102 -6.57 5.89 12.22
CA VAL A 102 -6.41 5.12 10.98
C VAL A 102 -5.74 3.78 11.35
N PRO A 103 -6.51 2.83 11.91
CA PRO A 103 -5.95 1.62 12.54
C PRO A 103 -5.22 0.71 11.54
N TRP A 104 -5.55 0.82 10.25
CA TRP A 104 -4.92 0.00 9.20
C TRP A 104 -3.50 0.46 8.82
N LEU A 105 -3.01 1.61 9.30
CA LEU A 105 -1.62 2.03 9.07
C LEU A 105 -0.61 1.03 9.68
N GLY A 106 -0.97 0.38 10.79
CA GLY A 106 -0.17 -0.67 11.44
C GLY A 106 -0.46 -2.09 10.95
N ALA A 107 -1.46 -2.29 10.09
CA ALA A 107 -1.96 -3.60 9.69
C ALA A 107 -1.11 -4.25 8.58
N LYS A 108 0.20 -4.40 8.81
CA LYS A 108 1.10 -5.07 7.87
C LYS A 108 0.84 -6.58 7.88
N PRO A 109 0.70 -7.25 6.72
CA PRO A 109 0.56 -8.70 6.67
C PRO A 109 1.75 -9.41 7.32
N ILE A 110 1.46 -10.45 8.11
CA ILE A 110 2.47 -11.31 8.72
C ILE A 110 2.94 -12.31 7.66
N PRO A 111 4.22 -12.33 7.26
CA PRO A 111 4.72 -13.33 6.33
C PRO A 111 4.55 -14.74 6.92
N ARG A 112 4.08 -15.70 6.12
CA ARG A 112 4.14 -17.12 6.50
C ARG A 112 5.60 -17.57 6.47
N LEU A 113 6.15 -17.96 7.62
CA LEU A 113 7.48 -18.57 7.68
C LEU A 113 7.37 -20.01 7.14
N GLN A 114 7.86 -20.27 5.93
CA GLN A 114 8.07 -21.66 5.49
C GLN A 114 9.35 -22.16 6.15
N ARG A 115 9.26 -22.77 7.33
CA ARG A 115 10.43 -23.37 8.01
C ARG A 115 10.37 -24.89 7.88
N ALA A 116 11.10 -25.43 6.90
CA ALA A 116 11.63 -26.79 6.95
C ALA A 116 12.73 -26.94 5.89
N VAL A 117 13.98 -26.64 6.25
CA VAL A 117 15.16 -27.22 5.58
C VAL A 117 16.21 -27.57 6.64
N CYS A 118 16.39 -28.88 6.78
CA CYS A 118 17.54 -29.70 7.19
C CYS A 118 18.40 -29.30 8.40
N GLU A 119 18.20 -30.02 9.53
CA GLU A 119 19.29 -30.27 10.48
C GLU A 119 20.26 -31.29 9.87
N HIS A 120 21.48 -30.85 9.59
CA HIS A 120 22.61 -31.71 9.28
C HIS A 120 23.18 -32.18 10.63
N HIS A 121 22.98 -33.44 11.01
CA HIS A 121 23.64 -34.05 12.15
C HIS A 121 25.15 -34.17 11.85
N GLY A 122 25.97 -33.39 12.55
CA GLY A 122 27.41 -33.59 12.63
C GLY A 122 27.73 -34.54 13.77
N GLU A 123 28.35 -35.68 13.46
CA GLU A 123 29.02 -36.54 14.44
C GLU A 123 30.47 -36.08 14.58
N GLU A 124 30.80 -35.41 15.69
CA GLU A 124 32.17 -35.32 16.20
C GLU A 124 32.39 -36.45 17.19
N THR A 125 33.24 -37.42 16.84
CA THR A 125 33.74 -38.44 17.74
C THR A 125 34.87 -37.85 18.60
N LYS A 126 34.71 -37.88 19.92
CA LYS A 126 35.80 -37.76 20.89
C LYS A 126 36.24 -39.16 21.29
N GLU A 127 37.54 -39.44 21.22
CA GLU A 127 38.21 -40.25 22.25
C GLU A 127 39.74 -40.07 22.19
N GLU A 128 40.30 -40.03 23.39
CA GLU A 128 41.64 -39.64 23.85
C GLU A 128 42.53 -40.90 23.96
N LEU A 129 43.87 -40.75 23.85
CA LEU A 129 44.90 -41.35 24.74
C LEU A 129 46.29 -41.48 24.08
N GLU A 130 47.23 -40.73 24.67
CA GLU A 130 48.62 -41.05 25.04
C GLU A 130 49.56 -41.89 24.15
N GLY A 131 50.78 -41.37 23.95
CA GLY A 131 51.92 -42.15 23.48
C GLY A 131 53.19 -41.32 23.27
N GLU A 132 54.14 -41.44 24.19
CA GLU A 132 55.42 -40.75 24.29
C GLU A 132 56.37 -40.86 23.07
N GLY A 133 57.29 -39.90 22.93
CA GLY A 133 58.70 -40.26 22.72
C GLY A 133 59.49 -39.63 21.56
N LYS A 134 60.48 -38.79 21.96
CA LYS A 134 61.82 -38.58 21.35
C LYS A 134 61.98 -37.86 19.99
N GLY A 135 62.57 -36.66 20.07
CA GLY A 135 64.02 -36.51 19.81
C GLY A 135 64.49 -35.76 18.55
N LYS A 136 65.34 -34.73 18.80
CA LYS A 136 66.32 -34.04 17.90
C LYS A 136 65.72 -33.24 16.73
N GLY A 137 66.18 -32.05 16.35
CA GLY A 137 67.35 -31.22 16.69
C GLY A 137 67.67 -30.31 15.49
N GLY A 138 68.09 -29.06 15.74
CA GLY A 138 68.57 -28.08 14.74
C GLY A 138 67.48 -27.14 14.22
N GLY A 139 67.60 -25.81 14.17
CA GLY A 139 68.76 -24.92 14.20
C GLY A 139 68.65 -23.93 13.02
N ALA A 140 68.91 -22.63 13.27
CA ALA A 140 69.03 -21.50 12.33
C ALA A 140 67.70 -20.77 11.97
N SER A 141 67.41 -19.57 12.54
CA SER A 141 67.85 -18.21 12.12
C SER A 141 67.09 -17.69 10.88
N ASP A 142 66.67 -16.46 10.66
CA ASP A 142 66.63 -15.14 11.33
C ASP A 142 65.99 -14.20 10.26
N ARG A 143 65.38 -13.06 10.67
CA ARG A 143 65.01 -11.84 9.88
C ARG A 143 63.81 -11.90 8.92
N ARG A 144 62.82 -10.98 9.01
CA ARG A 144 62.84 -9.54 8.61
C ARG A 144 63.30 -9.42 7.15
N ASP A 145 62.49 -8.97 6.19
CA ASP A 145 61.59 -7.81 6.14
C ASP A 145 60.28 -8.10 5.38
#